data_AF-A0A348DFR2-F1
#
_entry.id   AF-A0A348DFR2-F1
#
_cell.length_a   1.000
_cell.length_b   1.000
_cell.length_c   1.000
_cell.angle_alpha   90.00
_cell.angle_beta   90.00
_cell.angle_gamma   90.00
#
_symmetry.space_group_name_H-M   'P 1'
#
loop_
_entity.id
_entity.type
_entity.pdbx_description
1 polymer ?
#
loop_
_entity_poly.entity_id
_entity_poly.type
_entity_poly.pdbx_seq_one_letter_code
_entity_poly.pdbx_strand_id
1 'polypeptide(L)'
;MGLTACGAGSAKQSARNMSFVDWIKAKAKGGNNTHVYMGYKDGKPVYVGISKDVDIRAGQHGDRFDKLVRITEEPLNRGHARSIEQAIIHNNPHFENSINSISPTRKLYSDAVSWGENWLNNNGVTIKWPTS
;
A
#
# COMPACT_ATOMS: atom_id res chain seq x y z
N MET A 1 -8.75 -14.59 -44.37
CA MET A 1 -9.46 -13.68 -43.44
C MET A 1 -8.59 -13.52 -42.22
N GLY A 2 -7.89 -12.38 -42.09
CA GLY A 2 -6.93 -12.14 -41.03
C GLY A 2 -7.62 -11.71 -39.74
N LEU A 3 -7.35 -12.41 -38.64
CA LEU A 3 -7.74 -12.01 -37.30
C LEU A 3 -6.77 -10.91 -36.84
N THR A 4 -7.22 -9.66 -36.87
CA THR A 4 -6.50 -8.53 -36.26
C THR A 4 -6.66 -8.60 -34.75
N ALA A 5 -5.56 -8.91 -34.05
CA ALA A 5 -5.48 -8.78 -32.60
C ALA A 5 -5.51 -7.29 -32.21
N CYS A 6 -6.52 -6.87 -31.45
CA CYS A 6 -6.61 -5.51 -30.90
C CYS A 6 -5.61 -5.33 -29.75
N GLY A 7 -4.74 -4.33 -29.87
CA GLY A 7 -3.62 -4.07 -28.96
C GLY A 7 -4.03 -3.59 -27.57
N ALA A 8 -3.90 -4.47 -26.57
CA ALA A 8 -3.99 -4.13 -25.14
C ALA A 8 -2.67 -3.57 -24.54
N GLY A 9 -1.63 -3.39 -25.36
CA GLY A 9 -0.26 -3.04 -24.91
C GLY A 9 -0.08 -1.58 -24.47
N SER A 10 -0.75 -0.64 -25.13
CA SER A 10 -0.43 0.80 -24.99
C SER A 10 -0.85 1.39 -23.64
N ALA A 11 -2.05 1.06 -23.15
CA ALA A 11 -2.55 1.55 -21.86
C ALA A 11 -1.79 0.97 -20.66
N LYS A 12 -1.39 -0.31 -20.72
CA LYS A 12 -0.61 -0.96 -19.65
C LYS A 12 0.82 -0.40 -19.55
N GLN A 13 1.45 -0.09 -20.68
CA GLN A 13 2.78 0.50 -20.72
C GLN A 13 2.77 1.96 -20.24
N SER A 14 1.74 2.74 -20.63
CA SER A 14 1.51 4.08 -20.09
C SER A 14 1.36 4.08 -18.56
N ALA A 15 0.59 3.12 -18.00
CA ALA A 15 0.41 3.01 -16.55
C ALA A 15 1.69 2.56 -15.80
N ARG A 16 2.63 1.85 -16.44
CA ARG A 16 3.94 1.46 -15.85
C ARG A 16 4.92 2.64 -15.82
N ASN A 17 4.85 3.53 -16.81
CA ASN A 17 5.77 4.66 -16.98
C ASN A 17 5.25 5.99 -16.41
N MET A 18 4.08 5.98 -15.78
CA MET A 18 3.48 7.13 -15.11
C MET A 18 4.38 7.64 -13.97
N SER A 19 4.57 8.96 -13.90
CA SER A 19 5.29 9.62 -12.80
C SER A 19 4.55 9.44 -11.48
N PHE A 20 5.25 9.60 -10.35
CA PHE A 20 4.63 9.58 -9.03
C PHE A 20 3.53 10.64 -8.89
N VAL A 21 3.83 11.89 -9.30
CA VAL A 21 2.89 13.02 -9.20
C VAL A 21 1.62 12.77 -10.00
N ASP A 22 1.72 12.30 -11.25
CA ASP A 22 0.55 12.02 -12.09
C ASP A 22 -0.25 10.85 -11.53
N TRP A 23 0.44 9.86 -10.97
CA TRP A 23 -0.22 8.72 -10.34
C TRP A 23 -0.98 9.12 -9.08
N ILE A 24 -0.43 10.00 -8.23
CA ILE A 24 -1.14 10.55 -7.07
C ILE A 24 -2.37 11.33 -7.53
N LYS A 25 -2.25 12.22 -8.52
CA LYS A 25 -3.40 12.95 -9.09
C LYS A 25 -4.48 12.00 -9.61
N ALA A 26 -4.08 10.94 -10.30
CA ALA A 26 -5.01 9.94 -10.80
C ALA A 26 -5.72 9.18 -9.66
N LYS A 27 -5.04 8.90 -8.54
CA LYS A 27 -5.62 8.22 -7.37
C LYS A 27 -6.47 9.14 -6.50
N ALA A 28 -6.17 10.43 -6.45
CA ALA A 28 -6.94 11.43 -5.73
C ALA A 28 -8.40 11.54 -6.22
N LYS A 29 -8.68 11.20 -7.49
CA LYS A 29 -10.05 11.15 -8.04
C LYS A 29 -11.00 10.21 -7.26
N GLY A 30 -10.46 9.23 -6.53
CA GLY A 30 -11.24 8.33 -5.67
C GLY A 30 -11.58 8.89 -4.28
N GLY A 31 -11.14 10.12 -3.98
CA GLY A 31 -11.29 10.77 -2.68
C GLY A 31 -10.30 10.30 -1.61
N ASN A 32 -10.32 11.00 -0.48
CA ASN A 32 -9.59 10.64 0.73
C ASN A 32 -10.48 9.76 1.61
N ASN A 33 -10.42 8.46 1.39
CA ASN A 33 -11.28 7.49 2.06
C ASN A 33 -10.56 6.18 2.37
N THR A 34 -9.22 6.18 2.39
CA THR A 34 -8.44 4.96 2.59
C THR A 34 -7.50 5.14 3.77
N HIS A 35 -7.61 4.25 4.76
CA HIS A 35 -6.70 4.17 5.89
C HIS A 35 -5.66 3.08 5.68
N VAL A 36 -4.52 3.22 6.36
CA VAL A 36 -3.49 2.19 6.48
C VAL A 36 -3.63 1.56 7.87
N TYR A 37 -3.53 0.23 7.94
CA TYR A 37 -3.61 -0.52 9.18
C TYR A 37 -2.56 -1.63 9.25
N MET A 38 -2.25 -2.03 10.47
CA MET A 38 -1.33 -3.09 10.83
C MET A 38 -2.12 -4.27 11.40
N GLY A 39 -1.84 -5.47 10.89
CA GLY A 39 -2.29 -6.73 11.49
C GLY A 39 -1.26 -7.22 12.49
N TYR A 40 -1.71 -7.52 13.71
CA TYR A 40 -0.86 -8.03 14.78
C TYR A 40 -1.16 -9.49 15.08
N LYS A 41 -0.11 -10.25 15.40
CA LYS A 41 -0.19 -11.62 15.91
C LYS A 41 0.84 -11.80 17.02
N ASP A 42 0.43 -12.38 18.13
CA ASP A 42 1.22 -12.55 19.36
C ASP A 42 1.88 -11.24 19.81
N GLY A 43 1.13 -10.13 19.71
CA GLY A 43 1.60 -8.79 20.04
C GLY A 43 2.59 -8.15 19.04
N LYS A 44 2.92 -8.83 17.94
CA LYS A 44 3.88 -8.37 16.92
C LYS A 44 3.18 -7.93 15.63
N PRO A 45 3.61 -6.84 14.97
CA PRO A 45 3.06 -6.46 13.67
C PRO A 45 3.57 -7.44 12.61
N VAL A 46 2.66 -8.17 11.95
CA VAL A 46 3.02 -9.20 10.94
C VAL A 46 2.51 -8.89 9.54
N TYR A 47 1.63 -7.89 9.41
CA TYR A 47 0.99 -7.56 8.15
C TYR A 47 0.68 -6.07 8.08
N VAL A 48 0.72 -5.49 6.88
CA VAL A 48 0.19 -4.16 6.59
C VAL A 48 -0.87 -4.25 5.50
N GLY A 49 -1.92 -3.45 5.64
CA GLY A 49 -2.96 -3.36 4.63
C GLY A 49 -3.55 -1.96 4.53
N ILE A 50 -4.30 -1.74 3.45
CA ILE A 50 -5.13 -0.54 3.29
C ILE A 50 -6.61 -0.90 3.16
N SER A 51 -7.49 -0.11 3.74
CA SER A 51 -8.94 -0.29 3.60
C SER A 51 -9.68 1.04 3.62
N LYS A 52 -10.87 1.07 3.02
CA LYS A 52 -11.80 2.18 3.22
C LYS A 52 -12.52 2.09 4.55
N ASP A 53 -12.76 0.86 4.99
CA ASP A 53 -13.41 0.53 6.24
C ASP A 53 -12.57 -0.55 6.92
N VAL A 54 -11.86 -0.18 7.99
CA VAL A 54 -10.95 -1.10 8.69
C VAL A 54 -11.76 -2.07 9.56
N ASP A 55 -12.94 -1.69 10.03
CA ASP A 55 -13.75 -2.50 10.93
C ASP A 55 -14.42 -3.65 10.18
N ILE A 56 -14.99 -3.36 9.00
CA ILE A 56 -15.45 -4.42 8.08
C ILE A 56 -14.28 -5.32 7.69
N ARG A 57 -13.09 -4.75 7.48
CA ARG A 57 -11.90 -5.52 7.08
C ARG A 57 -11.42 -6.44 8.21
N ALA A 58 -11.54 -6.02 9.47
CA ALA A 58 -11.24 -6.87 10.63
C ALA A 58 -12.12 -8.11 10.64
N GLY A 59 -13.44 -7.94 10.44
CA GLY A 59 -14.37 -9.08 10.34
C GLY A 59 -14.04 -10.04 9.19
N GLN A 60 -13.58 -9.53 8.05
CA GLN A 60 -13.18 -10.36 6.90
C GLN A 60 -11.89 -11.16 7.11
N HIS A 61 -11.00 -10.70 7.99
CA HIS A 61 -9.77 -11.43 8.31
C HIS A 61 -10.01 -12.58 9.30
N GLY A 62 -11.15 -12.60 10.01
CA GLY A 62 -11.45 -13.62 11.01
C GLY A 62 -10.32 -13.76 12.03
N ASP A 63 -9.91 -14.99 12.31
CA ASP A 63 -8.86 -15.31 13.29
C ASP A 63 -7.42 -15.14 12.76
N ARG A 64 -7.25 -14.48 11.60
CA ARG A 64 -5.91 -14.30 11.01
C ARG A 64 -5.01 -13.41 11.90
N PHE A 65 -5.59 -12.42 12.57
CA PHE A 65 -4.88 -11.46 13.41
C PHE A 65 -5.59 -11.29 14.74
N ASP A 66 -4.82 -11.11 15.82
CA ASP A 66 -5.37 -10.83 17.14
C ASP A 66 -6.02 -9.45 17.19
N LYS A 67 -5.48 -8.51 16.40
CA LYS A 67 -6.02 -7.16 16.25
C LYS A 67 -5.55 -6.50 14.96
N LEU A 68 -6.38 -5.57 14.49
CA LEU A 68 -5.99 -4.57 13.49
C LEU A 68 -5.82 -3.21 14.16
N VAL A 69 -4.71 -2.53 13.89
CA VAL A 69 -4.44 -1.19 14.41
C VAL A 69 -4.26 -0.24 13.24
N ARG A 70 -5.12 0.77 13.16
CA ARG A 70 -5.00 1.86 12.19
C ARG A 70 -3.79 2.72 12.55
N ILE A 71 -2.96 3.08 11.56
CA ILE A 71 -1.79 3.96 11.77
C ILE A 71 -1.98 5.35 11.18
N THR A 72 -3.01 5.54 10.35
CA THR A 72 -3.43 6.84 9.82
C THR A 72 -4.62 7.36 10.60
N GLU A 73 -4.52 8.53 11.22
CA GLU A 73 -5.66 9.20 11.88
C GLU A 73 -6.70 9.61 10.84
N GLU A 74 -6.28 10.41 9.85
CA GLU A 74 -7.13 10.86 8.76
C GLU A 74 -7.05 9.92 7.54
N PRO A 75 -8.15 9.75 6.79
CA PRO A 75 -8.13 8.95 5.57
C PRO A 75 -7.31 9.65 4.47
N LEU A 76 -6.59 8.84 3.71
CA LEU A 76 -5.75 9.29 2.60
C LEU A 76 -6.40 8.95 1.26
N ASN A 77 -5.93 9.60 0.20
CA ASN A 77 -6.15 9.06 -1.14
C ASN A 77 -5.43 7.72 -1.27
N ARG A 78 -5.95 6.85 -2.13
CA ARG A 78 -5.43 5.49 -2.30
C ARG A 78 -3.97 5.45 -2.79
N GLY A 79 -3.47 6.50 -3.43
CA GLY A 79 -2.07 6.59 -3.85
C GLY A 79 -1.13 6.71 -2.65
N HIS A 80 -1.37 7.70 -1.79
CA HIS A 80 -0.62 7.90 -0.55
C HIS A 80 -0.71 6.70 0.38
N ALA A 81 -1.89 6.11 0.56
CA ALA A 81 -2.05 4.92 1.38
C ALA A 81 -1.19 3.74 0.88
N ARG A 82 -1.13 3.52 -0.44
CA ARG A 82 -0.27 2.48 -1.06
C ARG A 82 1.21 2.81 -0.94
N SER A 83 1.60 4.07 -0.95
CA SER A 83 2.99 4.49 -0.72
C SER A 83 3.45 4.12 0.69
N ILE A 84 2.63 4.39 1.72
CA ILE A 84 2.92 3.99 3.10
C ILE A 84 2.97 2.47 3.23
N GLU A 85 1.96 1.77 2.71
CA GLU A 85 1.92 0.30 2.72
C GLU A 85 3.16 -0.31 2.05
N GLN A 86 3.56 0.21 0.89
CA GLN A 86 4.74 -0.28 0.18
C GLN A 86 6.04 0.00 0.95
N ALA A 87 6.18 1.17 1.56
CA ALA A 87 7.35 1.48 2.40
C ALA A 87 7.46 0.51 3.58
N ILE A 88 6.34 0.19 4.24
CA ILE A 88 6.31 -0.78 5.33
C ILE A 88 6.69 -2.18 4.83
N ILE A 89 6.14 -2.65 3.71
CA ILE A 89 6.51 -3.95 3.11
C ILE A 89 8.01 -3.97 2.76
N HIS A 90 8.52 -2.90 2.16
CA HIS A 90 9.92 -2.79 1.75
C HIS A 90 10.87 -2.91 2.94
N ASN A 91 10.54 -2.26 4.05
CA ASN A 91 11.37 -2.22 5.25
C ASN A 91 11.17 -3.43 6.17
N ASN A 92 10.15 -4.26 5.92
CA ASN A 92 9.81 -5.44 6.72
C ASN A 92 9.60 -6.67 5.83
N PRO A 93 10.67 -7.26 5.27
CA PRO A 93 10.57 -8.40 4.35
C PRO A 93 9.98 -9.67 5.00
N HIS A 94 9.87 -9.70 6.33
CA HIS A 94 9.29 -10.81 7.10
C HIS A 94 7.76 -10.74 7.23
N PHE A 95 7.13 -9.65 6.80
CA PHE A 95 5.68 -9.53 6.87
C PHE A 95 5.00 -10.56 5.96
N GLU A 96 3.79 -10.98 6.35
CA GLU A 96 2.95 -11.94 5.64
C GLU A 96 2.35 -11.39 4.33
N ASN A 97 2.76 -10.20 3.90
CA ASN A 97 2.32 -9.59 2.65
C ASN A 97 2.87 -10.40 1.46
N SER A 98 2.02 -11.23 0.86
CA SER A 98 2.38 -12.04 -0.31
C SER A 98 2.52 -11.23 -1.60
N ILE A 99 1.98 -10.01 -1.64
CA ILE A 99 2.03 -9.12 -2.80
C ILE A 99 2.48 -7.72 -2.40
N ASN A 100 3.21 -7.08 -3.30
CA ASN A 100 3.54 -5.67 -3.20
C ASN A 100 2.30 -4.80 -3.46
N SER A 101 2.15 -3.73 -2.67
CA SER A 101 1.17 -2.71 -2.96
C SER A 101 1.53 -1.93 -4.22
N ILE A 102 2.80 -1.70 -4.50
CA ILE A 102 3.25 -1.05 -5.73
C ILE A 102 4.32 -1.96 -6.36
N SER A 103 4.11 -2.36 -7.62
CA SER A 103 5.08 -3.23 -8.29
C SER A 103 6.47 -2.56 -8.37
N PRO A 104 7.56 -3.27 -7.99
CA PRO A 104 8.94 -2.77 -8.10
C PRO A 104 9.37 -2.36 -9.51
N THR A 105 8.66 -2.86 -10.54
CA THR A 105 8.95 -2.55 -11.94
C THR A 105 8.36 -1.23 -12.44
N ARG A 106 7.57 -0.53 -11.61
CA ARG A 106 6.96 0.76 -11.99
C ARG A 106 7.97 1.88 -11.87
N LYS A 107 7.96 2.82 -12.81
CA LYS A 107 8.83 4.01 -12.78
C LYS A 107 8.72 4.80 -11.47
N LEU A 108 7.52 4.88 -10.89
CA LEU A 108 7.24 5.61 -9.66
C LEU A 108 7.67 4.89 -8.36
N TYR A 109 8.18 3.66 -8.43
CA TYR A 109 8.34 2.80 -7.26
C TYR A 109 9.23 3.45 -6.18
N SER A 110 10.41 3.93 -6.57
CA SER A 110 11.35 4.59 -5.65
C SER A 110 10.73 5.81 -4.98
N ASP A 111 10.08 6.67 -5.76
CA ASP A 111 9.44 7.89 -5.26
C ASP A 111 8.30 7.54 -4.29
N ALA A 112 7.54 6.49 -4.58
CA ALA A 112 6.44 6.05 -3.73
C ALA A 112 6.93 5.47 -2.40
N VAL A 113 8.01 4.67 -2.41
CA VAL A 113 8.64 4.17 -1.19
C VAL A 113 9.19 5.33 -0.37
N SER A 114 9.99 6.21 -0.98
CA SER A 114 10.57 7.36 -0.29
C SER A 114 9.51 8.29 0.30
N TRP A 115 8.40 8.54 -0.42
CA TRP A 115 7.28 9.30 0.10
C TRP A 115 6.65 8.62 1.33
N GLY A 116 6.45 7.30 1.28
CA GLY A 116 5.90 6.52 2.40
C GLY A 116 6.80 6.54 3.63
N GLU A 117 8.11 6.40 3.45
CA GLU A 117 9.10 6.48 4.53
C GLU A 117 9.12 7.86 5.19
N ASN A 118 9.11 8.92 4.38
CA ASN A 118 9.02 10.29 4.87
C ASN A 118 7.73 10.51 5.67
N TRP A 119 6.61 9.95 5.21
CA TRP A 119 5.36 10.01 5.95
C TRP A 119 5.48 9.30 7.30
N LEU A 120 6.04 8.09 7.35
CA LEU A 120 6.24 7.34 8.60
C LEU A 120 7.10 8.11 9.60
N ASN A 121 8.22 8.66 9.13
CA ASN A 121 9.15 9.44 9.95
C ASN A 121 8.49 10.71 10.51
N ASN A 122 7.79 11.47 9.66
CA ASN A 122 7.14 12.72 10.06
C ASN A 122 5.98 12.50 11.05
N ASN A 123 5.36 11.31 11.04
CA ASN A 123 4.28 10.95 11.95
C ASN A 123 4.79 10.13 13.16
N GLY A 124 6.11 9.98 13.33
CA GLY A 124 6.69 9.21 14.45
C GLY A 124 6.33 7.72 14.44
N VAL A 125 5.86 7.19 13.30
CA VAL A 125 5.41 5.80 13.18
C VAL A 125 6.62 4.89 13.01
N THR A 126 7.04 4.28 14.12
CA THR A 126 8.16 3.35 14.14
C THR A 126 7.65 1.91 14.13
N ILE A 127 7.69 1.26 12.95
CA ILE A 127 7.38 -0.16 12.79
C ILE A 127 8.67 -0.95 12.95
N LYS A 128 8.94 -1.46 14.16
CA LYS A 128 10.07 -2.35 14.40
C LYS A 128 9.58 -3.78 14.49
N TRP A 129 10.12 -4.65 13.65
CA TRP A 129 10.15 -6.06 13.98
C TRP A 129 11.01 -6.23 15.23
N PRO A 130 10.57 -6.93 16.28
CA PRO A 130 11.44 -7.23 17.41
C PRO A 130 12.58 -8.10 16.88
N THR A 131 13.76 -7.51 16.71
CA THR A 131 15.01 -8.26 16.58
C THR A 131 15.19 -8.97 17.91
N SER A 132 14.98 -10.30 17.88
CA SER A 132 15.32 -11.22 18.95
C SER A 132 16.73 -11.03 19.45
#